data_AF-A0A0W1DXW3-F1
#
_entry.id   AF-A0A0W1DXW3-F1
#
_cell.length_a   1.000
_cell.length_b   1.000
_cell.length_c   1.000
_cell.angle_alpha   90.00
_cell.angle_beta   90.00
_cell.angle_gamma   90.00
#
_symmetry.space_group_name_H-M   'P 1'
#
loop_
_entity.id
_entity.type
_entity.pdbx_description
1 polymer ?
#
loop_
_entity_poly.entity_id
_entity_poly.type
_entity_poly.pdbx_seq_one_letter_code
_entity_poly.pdbx_strand_id
1 'polypeptide(L)'
;MPTIETSGASRADTLSARFGLCHSGGGRNCVVDGDTFWFAGERYRIADIDAPETHPARCAQEAALGEAATRRLRDWLNAGTFTLEPAGRDTDQYDRKLRIVTRGGASVGDALVDEGLARRWEGYRRPWCQSSGAGGSSSRSGLFGPAS
;
A
#
# COMPACT_ATOMS: atom_id res chain seq x y z
N MET A 1 -7.84 -45.28 -6.85
CA MET A 1 -8.31 -43.91 -7.13
C MET A 1 -7.28 -42.95 -6.55
N PRO A 2 -6.47 -42.25 -7.36
CA PRO A 2 -5.57 -41.23 -6.83
C PRO A 2 -6.34 -39.90 -6.75
N THR A 3 -6.24 -39.17 -5.64
CA THR A 3 -6.67 -37.76 -5.57
C THR A 3 -5.52 -36.92 -5.03
N ILE A 4 -4.76 -36.40 -5.98
CA ILE A 4 -4.07 -35.10 -6.07
C ILE A 4 -3.33 -34.63 -4.81
N GLU A 5 -2.00 -34.76 -4.87
CA GLU A 5 -1.08 -33.91 -4.11
C GLU A 5 -1.09 -32.50 -4.71
N THR A 6 -1.64 -31.53 -3.99
CA THR A 6 -1.50 -30.12 -4.35
C THR A 6 -0.08 -29.68 -4.02
N SER A 7 0.78 -29.75 -5.03
CA SER A 7 2.02 -28.98 -5.13
C SER A 7 1.77 -27.52 -4.83
N GLY A 8 2.49 -26.99 -3.85
CA GLY A 8 2.48 -25.58 -3.52
C GLY A 8 3.34 -25.31 -2.29
N ALA A 9 4.64 -25.62 -2.37
CA ALA A 9 5.58 -25.00 -1.46
C ALA A 9 5.50 -23.48 -1.72
N SER A 10 4.68 -22.78 -0.94
CA SER A 10 4.78 -21.34 -0.78
C SER A 10 6.24 -21.06 -0.46
N ARG A 11 6.93 -20.37 -1.37
CA ARG A 11 8.31 -19.95 -1.18
C ARG A 11 8.40 -19.39 0.24
N ALA A 12 9.24 -20.01 1.07
CA ALA A 12 9.40 -19.52 2.43
C ALA A 12 9.80 -18.04 2.36
N ASP A 13 9.17 -17.22 3.20
CA ASP A 13 9.56 -15.82 3.33
C ASP A 13 10.98 -15.77 3.87
N THR A 14 11.91 -15.33 3.03
CA THR A 14 13.35 -15.41 3.29
C THR A 14 14.00 -14.04 3.37
N LEU A 15 13.36 -13.00 2.85
CA LEU A 15 13.91 -11.65 2.86
C LEU A 15 13.59 -10.99 4.20
N SER A 16 14.57 -10.36 4.81
CA SER A 16 14.38 -9.52 5.99
C SER A 16 15.43 -8.41 6.02
N ALA A 17 15.05 -7.29 6.61
CA ALA A 17 15.95 -6.19 6.94
C ALA A 17 15.30 -5.32 8.01
N ARG A 18 16.07 -4.38 8.56
CA ARG A 18 15.52 -3.28 9.34
C ARG A 18 15.33 -2.07 8.44
N PHE A 19 14.09 -1.61 8.35
CA PHE A 19 13.68 -0.47 7.57
C PHE A 19 13.46 0.75 8.47
N GLY A 20 14.13 1.85 8.13
CA GLY A 20 13.82 3.18 8.64
C GLY A 20 12.88 3.95 7.70
N LEU A 21 12.67 5.24 7.99
CA LEU A 21 12.13 6.20 7.02
C LEU A 21 13.30 6.82 6.24
N CYS A 22 13.11 7.12 4.95
CA CYS A 22 14.15 7.77 4.17
C CYS A 22 14.24 9.26 4.55
N HIS A 23 15.44 9.75 4.90
CA HIS A 23 15.64 11.13 5.37
C HIS A 23 15.97 12.11 4.23
N SER A 24 16.63 11.64 3.16
CA SER A 24 16.88 12.39 1.92
C SER A 24 17.44 11.48 0.83
N GLY A 25 16.86 11.50 -0.37
CA GLY A 25 17.41 10.85 -1.58
C GLY A 25 17.32 9.32 -1.67
N GLY A 26 17.10 8.61 -0.57
CA GLY A 26 17.02 7.15 -0.52
C GLY A 26 18.02 6.54 0.47
N GLY A 27 18.15 5.22 0.47
CA GLY A 27 19.03 4.52 1.40
C GLY A 27 19.12 3.04 1.10
N ARG A 28 19.77 2.28 1.99
CA ARG A 28 19.93 0.83 1.78
C ARG A 28 18.65 0.07 2.11
N ASN A 29 18.03 0.36 3.26
CA ASN A 29 16.78 -0.23 3.73
C ASN A 29 15.92 0.88 4.37
N CYS A 30 15.08 1.56 3.58
CA CYS A 30 14.22 2.63 4.09
C CYS A 30 12.94 2.76 3.28
N VAL A 31 11.86 3.21 3.91
CA VAL A 31 10.57 3.48 3.26
C VAL A 31 10.49 4.95 2.86
N VAL A 32 10.10 5.20 1.61
CA VAL A 32 9.96 6.55 1.03
C VAL A 32 8.54 7.05 1.23
N ASP A 33 7.56 6.26 0.78
CA ASP A 33 6.14 6.55 0.86
C ASP A 33 5.34 5.24 0.98
N GLY A 34 4.00 5.30 0.90
CA GLY A 34 3.13 4.13 1.10
C GLY A 34 3.21 3.03 0.02
N ASP A 35 3.88 3.27 -1.12
CA ASP A 35 4.09 2.26 -2.15
C ASP A 35 5.55 2.12 -2.60
N THR A 36 6.46 2.93 -2.09
CA THR A 36 7.86 2.97 -2.51
C THR A 36 8.82 2.78 -1.33
N PHE A 37 9.76 1.85 -1.48
CA PHE A 37 10.81 1.60 -0.50
C PHE A 37 12.13 1.21 -1.16
N TRP A 38 13.21 1.33 -0.40
CA TRP A 38 14.53 0.84 -0.73
C TRP A 38 14.82 -0.43 0.05
N PHE A 39 15.33 -1.45 -0.63
CA PHE A 39 15.79 -2.69 -0.02
C PHE A 39 17.10 -3.14 -0.65
N ALA A 40 18.09 -3.45 0.18
CA ALA A 40 19.45 -3.82 -0.24
C ALA A 40 20.11 -2.80 -1.20
N GLY A 41 19.70 -1.53 -1.18
CA GLY A 41 20.21 -0.48 -2.07
C GLY A 41 19.52 -0.39 -3.43
N GLU A 42 18.43 -1.14 -3.64
CA GLU A 42 17.59 -1.05 -4.83
C GLU A 42 16.23 -0.44 -4.48
N ARG A 43 15.67 0.33 -5.42
CA ARG A 43 14.38 0.99 -5.26
C ARG A 43 13.24 0.14 -5.82
N TYR A 44 12.26 -0.12 -4.98
CA TYR A 44 11.09 -0.95 -5.28
C TYR A 44 9.82 -0.12 -5.18
N ARG A 45 8.89 -0.37 -6.12
CA ARG A 45 7.51 0.10 -6.07
C ARG A 45 6.58 -1.10 -5.97
N ILE A 46 5.63 -1.02 -5.04
CA ILE A 46 4.58 -2.03 -4.85
C ILE A 46 3.61 -1.93 -6.03
N ALA A 47 3.46 -3.02 -6.78
CA ALA A 47 2.83 -3.00 -8.10
C ALA A 47 1.30 -3.11 -8.08
N ASP A 48 0.73 -3.69 -7.01
CA ASP A 48 -0.70 -3.99 -6.87
C ASP A 48 -1.50 -2.85 -6.21
N ILE A 49 -0.82 -1.77 -5.79
CA ILE A 49 -1.45 -0.63 -5.12
C ILE A 49 -1.05 0.73 -5.71
N ASP A 50 -1.88 1.72 -5.40
CA ASP A 50 -1.60 3.15 -5.46
C ASP A 50 -1.64 3.70 -4.03
N ALA A 51 -0.59 4.40 -3.61
CA ALA A 51 -0.53 5.05 -2.30
C ALA A 51 -0.45 6.58 -2.44
N PRO A 52 -0.89 7.35 -1.42
CA PRO A 52 -0.75 8.80 -1.42
C PRO A 52 0.73 9.23 -1.40
N GLU A 53 1.09 10.17 -2.27
CA GLU A 53 2.46 10.70 -2.35
C GLU A 53 2.73 11.69 -1.21
N THR A 54 3.90 11.59 -0.59
CA THR A 54 4.32 12.49 0.51
C THR A 54 5.20 13.65 0.03
N HIS A 55 5.83 13.54 -1.16
CA HIS A 55 6.90 14.44 -1.60
C HIS A 55 6.81 14.82 -3.10
N PRO A 56 5.99 15.82 -3.49
CA PRO A 56 5.12 16.64 -2.65
C PRO A 56 3.68 16.12 -2.56
N ALA A 57 3.11 16.11 -1.36
CA ALA A 57 1.67 15.99 -1.20
C ALA A 57 0.95 17.22 -1.78
N ARG A 58 -0.17 17.00 -2.47
CA ARG A 58 -0.98 18.04 -3.11
C ARG A 58 -1.95 18.71 -2.14
N CYS A 59 -2.22 18.09 -1.00
CA CYS A 59 -3.06 18.63 0.08
C CYS A 59 -2.73 17.99 1.44
N ALA A 60 -3.19 18.62 2.52
CA ALA A 60 -2.96 18.15 3.89
C ALA A 60 -3.53 16.73 4.16
N GLN A 61 -4.66 16.38 3.53
CA GLN A 61 -5.24 15.05 3.67
C GLN A 61 -4.37 13.97 3.01
N GLU A 62 -3.86 14.25 1.81
CA GLU A 62 -2.92 13.34 1.12
C GLU A 62 -1.63 13.19 1.92
N ALA A 63 -1.09 14.28 2.49
CA ALA A 63 0.08 14.21 3.37
C ALA A 63 -0.18 13.31 4.59
N ALA A 64 -1.30 13.50 5.29
CA ALA A 64 -1.63 12.71 6.48
C ALA A 64 -1.82 11.21 6.16
N LEU A 65 -2.53 10.90 5.06
CA LEU A 65 -2.69 9.52 4.58
C LEU A 65 -1.35 8.93 4.13
N GLY A 66 -0.54 9.69 3.39
CA GLY A 66 0.76 9.26 2.89
C GLY A 66 1.71 8.94 4.03
N GLU A 67 1.77 9.79 5.06
CA GLU A 67 2.55 9.52 6.27
C GLU A 67 2.09 8.26 7.01
N ALA A 68 0.78 8.07 7.15
CA ALA A 68 0.20 6.88 7.79
C ALA A 68 0.55 5.61 7.00
N ALA A 69 0.39 5.63 5.68
CA ALA A 69 0.75 4.54 4.78
C ALA A 69 2.26 4.23 4.87
N THR A 70 3.11 5.25 4.86
CA THR A 70 4.57 5.13 4.97
C THR A 70 4.98 4.42 6.27
N ARG A 71 4.43 4.86 7.42
CA ARG A 71 4.72 4.24 8.73
C ARG A 71 4.21 2.80 8.75
N ARG A 72 3.00 2.56 8.23
CA ARG A 72 2.41 1.21 8.22
C ARG A 72 3.21 0.24 7.37
N LEU A 73 3.65 0.65 6.18
CA LEU A 73 4.51 -0.16 5.31
C LEU A 73 5.82 -0.53 6.01
N ARG A 74 6.48 0.45 6.66
CA ARG A 74 7.70 0.21 7.44
C ARG A 74 7.47 -0.82 8.53
N ASP A 75 6.40 -0.67 9.30
CA ASP A 75 6.09 -1.55 10.43
C ASP A 75 5.76 -2.97 9.92
N TRP A 76 5.05 -3.08 8.80
CA TRP A 76 4.79 -4.36 8.15
C TRP A 76 6.09 -5.04 7.72
N LEU A 77 6.99 -4.34 7.01
CA LEU A 77 8.28 -4.86 6.54
C LEU A 77 9.19 -5.30 7.70
N ASN A 78 9.13 -4.60 8.84
CA ASN A 78 9.92 -4.93 10.03
C ASN A 78 9.31 -6.05 10.89
N ALA A 79 8.03 -6.37 10.72
CA ALA A 79 7.34 -7.35 11.57
C ALA A 79 7.72 -8.82 11.31
N GLY A 80 8.50 -9.11 10.26
CA GLY A 80 8.93 -10.46 9.93
C GLY A 80 9.55 -10.56 8.54
N THR A 81 9.88 -11.78 8.14
CA THR A 81 10.36 -12.04 6.79
C THR A 81 9.27 -11.78 5.75
N PHE A 82 9.67 -11.50 4.52
CA PHE A 82 8.79 -11.27 3.38
C PHE A 82 9.39 -11.84 2.10
N THR A 83 8.61 -11.79 1.03
CA THR A 83 9.00 -12.17 -0.32
C THR A 83 8.72 -11.02 -1.29
N LEU A 84 9.59 -10.86 -2.29
CA LEU A 84 9.39 -9.92 -3.41
C LEU A 84 9.06 -10.72 -4.66
N GLU A 85 7.78 -10.73 -5.01
CA GLU A 85 7.28 -11.43 -6.19
C GLU A 85 7.33 -10.50 -7.42
N PRO A 86 7.80 -10.98 -8.59
CA PRO A 86 7.78 -10.19 -9.80
C PRO A 86 6.34 -9.85 -10.20
N ALA A 87 6.09 -8.59 -10.53
CA ALA A 87 4.85 -8.17 -11.16
C ALA A 87 4.94 -8.34 -12.69
N GLY A 88 3.83 -8.14 -13.41
CA GLY A 88 3.78 -8.36 -14.86
C GLY A 88 4.83 -7.59 -15.67
N ARG A 89 5.22 -6.37 -15.23
CA ARG A 89 6.40 -5.66 -15.73
C ARG A 89 7.47 -5.66 -14.63
N ASP A 90 8.73 -5.86 -15.00
CA ASP A 90 9.83 -5.96 -14.02
C ASP A 90 10.29 -4.58 -13.53
N THR A 91 10.24 -3.58 -14.40
CA THR A 91 10.66 -2.20 -14.14
C THR A 91 9.67 -1.19 -14.74
N ASP A 92 9.56 -0.02 -14.12
CA ASP A 92 8.84 1.12 -14.70
C ASP A 92 9.75 2.04 -15.53
N GLN A 93 9.17 3.08 -16.14
CA GLN A 93 9.88 4.07 -16.96
C GLN A 93 10.94 4.90 -16.20
N TYR A 94 10.99 4.78 -14.87
CA TYR A 94 11.92 5.45 -13.98
C TYR A 94 12.93 4.47 -13.36
N ASP A 95 13.04 3.26 -13.91
CA ASP A 95 13.95 2.20 -13.47
C ASP A 95 13.65 1.68 -12.05
N ARG A 96 12.40 1.82 -11.57
CA ARG A 96 11.96 1.22 -10.30
C ARG A 96 11.50 -0.22 -10.52
N LYS A 97 12.00 -1.15 -9.71
CA LYS A 97 11.54 -2.54 -9.74
C LYS A 97 10.11 -2.63 -9.23
N LEU A 98 9.23 -3.23 -10.03
CA LEU A 98 7.84 -3.45 -9.67
C LEU A 98 7.69 -4.83 -9.02
N ARG A 99 7.27 -4.85 -7.75
CA ARG A 99 7.13 -6.10 -6.98
C ARG A 99 5.80 -6.14 -6.24
N ILE A 100 5.28 -7.34 -6.03
CA ILE A 100 4.25 -7.60 -5.03
C ILE A 100 4.99 -8.09 -3.78
N VAL A 101 4.76 -7.43 -2.64
CA VAL A 101 5.45 -7.77 -1.39
C VAL A 101 4.52 -8.63 -0.56
N THR A 102 4.92 -9.87 -0.32
CA THR A 102 4.08 -10.87 0.35
C THR A 102 4.71 -11.41 1.63
N ARG A 103 3.87 -11.83 2.58
CA ARG A 103 4.25 -12.63 3.75
C ARG A 103 3.19 -13.69 3.97
N GLY A 104 3.60 -14.96 3.99
CA GLY A 104 2.70 -16.10 4.14
C GLY A 104 1.63 -16.15 3.05
N GLY A 105 1.93 -15.61 1.86
CA GLY A 105 0.97 -15.47 0.75
C GLY A 105 0.03 -14.26 0.84
N ALA A 106 0.08 -13.45 1.91
CA ALA A 106 -0.69 -12.21 2.01
C ALA A 106 0.11 -11.01 1.50
N SER A 107 -0.50 -10.18 0.63
CA SER A 107 0.13 -8.96 0.12
C SER A 107 0.10 -7.84 1.17
N VAL A 108 1.20 -7.10 1.30
CA VAL A 108 1.19 -5.82 2.05
C VAL A 108 0.25 -4.82 1.39
N GLY A 109 0.07 -4.91 0.07
CA GLY A 109 -0.82 -4.06 -0.69
C GLY A 109 -2.26 -4.24 -0.25
N ASP A 110 -2.72 -5.49 -0.14
CA ASP A 110 -4.04 -5.81 0.37
C ASP A 110 -4.23 -5.28 1.81
N ALA A 111 -3.22 -5.47 2.68
CA ALA A 111 -3.28 -4.97 4.05
C ALA A 111 -3.42 -3.43 4.12
N LEU A 112 -2.67 -2.69 3.29
CA LEU A 112 -2.77 -1.23 3.23
C LEU A 112 -4.12 -0.77 2.66
N VAL A 113 -4.69 -1.51 1.70
CA VAL A 113 -6.02 -1.22 1.14
C VAL A 113 -7.11 -1.45 2.18
N ASP A 114 -7.06 -2.58 2.89
CA ASP A 114 -8.04 -2.94 3.93
C ASP A 114 -8.03 -1.93 5.09
N GLU A 115 -6.87 -1.32 5.37
CA GLU A 115 -6.71 -0.26 6.36
C GLU A 115 -7.06 1.15 5.83
N GLY A 116 -7.45 1.28 4.55
CA GLY A 116 -7.79 2.55 3.92
C GLY A 116 -6.60 3.49 3.66
N LEU A 117 -5.38 2.94 3.65
CA LEU A 117 -4.12 3.66 3.47
C LEU A 117 -3.62 3.63 2.02
N ALA A 118 -4.14 2.72 1.21
CA ALA A 118 -3.84 2.59 -0.22
C ALA A 118 -5.12 2.23 -1.01
N ARG A 119 -5.03 2.28 -2.33
CA ARG A 119 -6.06 1.80 -3.26
C ARG A 119 -5.46 0.70 -4.13
N ARG A 120 -6.27 -0.24 -4.62
CA ARG A 120 -5.78 -1.19 -5.64
C ARG A 120 -5.43 -0.44 -6.92
N TRP A 121 -4.34 -0.87 -7.57
CA TRP A 121 -3.93 -0.29 -8.84
C TRP A 121 -4.91 -0.68 -9.96
N GLU A 122 -5.64 0.30 -10.50
CA GLU A 122 -6.61 0.11 -11.60
C GLU A 122 -6.03 0.45 -12.99
N GLY A 123 -4.72 0.70 -13.08
CA GLY A 123 -4.06 1.14 -14.32
C GLY A 123 -3.86 2.65 -14.45
N TYR A 124 -4.43 3.44 -13.54
CA TYR A 124 -4.24 4.90 -13.49
C TYR A 124 -4.28 5.42 -12.04
N ARG A 125 -3.63 6.57 -11.80
CA ARG A 125 -3.64 7.24 -10.49
C ARG A 125 -4.93 8.03 -10.30
N ARG A 126 -5.51 7.94 -9.10
CA ARG A 126 -6.66 8.75 -8.68
C ARG A 126 -6.19 9.82 -7.69
N PRO A 127 -6.80 11.03 -7.68
CA PRO A 127 -6.44 12.04 -6.70
C PRO A 127 -6.78 11.57 -5.27
N TRP A 128 -5.91 11.92 -4.32
CA TRP A 128 -6.08 11.68 -2.89
C TRP A 128 -6.71 12.87 -2.15
N CYS A 129 -6.60 14.06 -2.75
CA CYS A 129 -7.31 15.22 -2.27
C CYS A 129 -8.79 15.07 -2.55
N GLN A 130 -9.61 15.22 -1.50
CA GLN A 130 -11.03 15.43 -1.71
C GLN A 130 -11.23 16.72 -2.51
N SER A 131 -11.82 16.61 -3.70
CA SER A 131 -12.59 17.72 -4.24
C SER A 131 -13.69 17.99 -3.21
N SER A 132 -13.63 19.11 -2.50
CA SER A 132 -14.70 19.54 -1.59
C SER A 132 -16.04 19.51 -2.33
N GLY A 133 -16.86 18.46 -2.14
CA GLY A 133 -18.08 18.30 -2.92
C GLY A 133 -18.81 16.97 -2.74
N ALA A 134 -19.71 16.96 -1.76
CA ALA A 134 -20.93 16.13 -1.64
C ALA A 134 -20.87 14.71 -1.05
N GLY A 135 -21.72 14.52 -0.03
CA GLY A 135 -22.22 13.24 0.49
C GLY A 135 -21.80 13.00 1.94
N GLY A 136 -22.61 13.10 2.98
CA GLY A 136 -24.06 13.23 3.08
C GLY A 136 -24.43 12.70 4.47
N SER A 137 -24.94 13.55 5.35
CA SER A 137 -25.72 13.10 6.50
C SER A 137 -27.10 13.71 6.37
N SER A 138 -27.96 12.98 5.67
CA SER A 138 -29.41 13.16 5.73
C SER A 138 -29.88 12.92 7.15
N SER A 139 -29.85 13.95 8.00
CA SER A 139 -30.74 14.01 9.16
C SER A 139 -32.05 14.64 8.69
N ARG A 140 -32.88 13.84 8.01
CA ARG A 140 -34.31 14.15 7.91
C ARG A 140 -34.93 13.71 9.22
N SER A 141 -35.11 14.66 10.13
CA SER A 141 -36.02 14.55 11.26
C SER A 141 -37.43 14.28 10.73
N GLY A 142 -37.80 13.01 10.66
CA GLY A 142 -39.17 12.56 10.44
C GLY A 142 -39.86 12.41 11.79
N LEU A 143 -40.54 13.46 12.25
CA LEU A 143 -41.55 13.38 13.30
C LEU A 143 -42.82 14.04 12.77
N PHE A 144 -43.58 13.25 12.01
CA PHE A 144 -44.98 13.49 11.70
C PHE A 144 -45.80 12.36 12.33
N GLY A 145 -46.77 12.71 13.18
CA GLY A 145 -47.80 11.80 13.70
C GLY A 145 -48.48 12.35 14.96
N PRO A 146 -49.78 12.08 15.18
CA PRO A 146 -50.82 13.03 14.79
C PRO A 146 -51.67 13.58 15.94
N ALA A 147 -52.55 14.51 15.56
CA ALA A 147 -53.58 15.16 16.35
C ALA A 147 -54.55 14.21 17.08
N SER A 148 -55.05 14.68 18.22
CA SER A 148 -56.36 14.35 18.81
C SER A 148 -56.88 15.58 19.55
#